data_AF-A0A5E7NTM2-F1
#
_entry.id   AF-A0A5E7NTM2-F1
#
_cell.length_a   1.000
_cell.length_b   1.000
_cell.length_c   1.000
_cell.angle_alpha   90.00
_cell.angle_beta   90.00
_cell.angle_gamma   90.00
#
_symmetry.space_group_name_H-M   'P 1'
#
loop_
_entity.id
_entity.type
_entity.pdbx_description
1 polymer ?
#
loop_
_entity_poly.entity_id
_entity_poly.type
_entity_poly.pdbx_seq_one_letter_code
_entity_poly.pdbx_strand_id
1 'polypeptide(L)'
;MVKVVPTHSENFDSAFSREPLIQPQLFIRHHIQLRATLQHAEAWFCARDIGRLMGLEINARQVLKLDEDQRQMMHLSGHEGVDNALMLSESGVYSMLIYHYSPENRHLRQWLTHQVLPLLRQDAKSVADPHLRLLACAGETVRLLHWRNEPWIRMRDMPYLLTEEGRSYG
;
A
#
# COMPACT_ATOMS: atom_id res chain seq x y z
N MET A 1 -2.57 -21.87 12.69
CA MET A 1 -3.71 -21.18 12.04
C MET A 1 -3.57 -21.43 10.55
N VAL A 2 -4.66 -21.61 9.81
CA VAL A 2 -4.63 -21.80 8.36
C VAL A 2 -5.10 -20.51 7.70
N LYS A 3 -4.37 -20.08 6.67
CA LYS A 3 -4.83 -19.00 5.79
C LYS A 3 -5.99 -19.52 4.96
N VAL A 4 -7.11 -18.81 4.96
CA VAL A 4 -8.23 -19.16 4.07
C VAL A 4 -7.87 -18.68 2.68
N VAL A 5 -7.76 -19.63 1.74
CA VAL A 5 -7.64 -19.35 0.32
C VAL A 5 -9.04 -19.50 -0.26
N PRO A 6 -9.69 -18.42 -0.75
CA PRO A 6 -10.97 -18.58 -1.42
C PRO A 6 -10.78 -19.41 -2.68
N THR A 7 -11.56 -20.49 -2.80
CA THR A 7 -11.67 -21.34 -3.99
C THR A 7 -12.41 -20.59 -5.09
N HIS A 8 -11.75 -19.60 -5.71
CA HIS A 8 -12.19 -19.16 -7.02
C HIS A 8 -11.80 -20.24 -8.03
N SER A 9 -12.83 -20.87 -8.60
CA SER A 9 -12.75 -21.76 -9.75
C SER A 9 -11.85 -21.18 -10.84
N GLU A 10 -11.05 -22.08 -11.40
CA GLU A 10 -10.00 -21.87 -12.39
C GLU A 10 -10.40 -20.93 -13.54
N ASN A 11 -9.52 -19.97 -13.82
CA ASN A 11 -9.21 -19.53 -15.18
C ASN A 11 -7.73 -19.09 -15.19
N PHE A 12 -6.86 -20.07 -15.43
CA PHE A 12 -5.46 -19.87 -15.81
C PHE A 12 -5.46 -19.49 -17.29
N ASP A 13 -5.72 -18.21 -17.61
CA ASP A 13 -5.32 -17.64 -18.88
C ASP A 13 -5.11 -16.13 -18.75
N SER A 14 -3.92 -15.68 -19.15
CA SER A 14 -3.37 -14.30 -19.12
C SER A 14 -2.80 -13.79 -17.78
N ALA A 15 -1.72 -14.40 -17.30
CA ALA A 15 -0.83 -13.81 -16.29
C ALA A 15 0.05 -12.70 -16.89
N PHE A 16 -0.56 -11.63 -17.42
CA PHE A 16 0.07 -10.32 -17.37
C PHE A 16 -0.36 -9.70 -16.05
N SER A 17 0.58 -9.65 -15.10
CA SER A 17 0.43 -9.01 -13.80
C SER A 17 -0.27 -7.66 -13.98
N ARG A 18 -1.57 -7.60 -13.66
CA ARG A 18 -2.24 -6.31 -13.43
C ARG A 18 -1.61 -5.78 -12.16
N GLU A 19 -0.56 -4.98 -12.29
CA GLU A 19 -0.05 -4.22 -11.16
C GLU A 19 -1.25 -3.55 -10.49
N PRO A 20 -1.40 -3.73 -9.17
CA PRO A 20 -2.60 -3.25 -8.48
C PRO A 20 -2.69 -1.74 -8.67
N LEU A 21 -3.87 -1.26 -9.05
CA LEU A 21 -4.13 0.17 -9.09
C LEU A 21 -4.08 0.70 -7.66
N ILE A 22 -3.14 1.60 -7.38
CA ILE A 22 -2.91 2.13 -6.04
C ILE A 22 -3.67 3.44 -5.89
N GLN A 23 -4.49 3.55 -4.84
CA GLN A 23 -5.08 4.82 -4.45
C GLN A 23 -4.11 5.59 -3.54
N PRO A 24 -3.57 6.74 -3.98
CA PRO A 24 -2.71 7.55 -3.13
C PRO A 24 -3.53 8.37 -2.12
N GLN A 25 -2.99 8.53 -0.93
CA GLN A 25 -3.41 9.54 0.02
C GLN A 25 -2.82 10.89 -0.37
N LEU A 26 -3.64 11.95 -0.24
CA LEU A 26 -3.28 13.30 -0.61
C LEU A 26 -2.93 14.13 0.63
N PHE A 27 -1.75 14.74 0.60
CA PHE A 27 -1.29 15.72 1.59
C PHE A 27 -1.10 17.07 0.92
N ILE A 28 -1.33 18.17 1.63
CA ILE A 28 -1.19 19.52 1.07
C ILE A 28 -0.22 20.33 1.93
N ARG A 29 0.74 20.97 1.28
CA ARG A 29 1.65 21.93 1.91
C ARG A 29 1.90 23.10 0.97
N HIS A 30 1.69 24.33 1.44
CA HIS A 30 1.87 25.56 0.65
C HIS A 30 1.15 25.50 -0.72
N HIS A 31 -0.09 25.02 -0.75
CA HIS A 31 -0.88 24.82 -1.98
C HIS A 31 -0.32 23.81 -2.99
N ILE A 32 0.72 23.07 -2.61
CA ILE A 32 1.29 21.98 -3.39
C ILE A 32 0.76 20.67 -2.81
N GLN A 33 0.23 19.81 -3.68
CA GLN A 33 -0.23 18.48 -3.33
C GLN A 33 0.93 17.49 -3.34
N LEU A 34 0.89 16.54 -2.40
CA LEU A 34 1.77 15.39 -2.31
C LEU A 34 0.92 14.12 -2.28
N ARG A 35 1.04 13.32 -3.33
CA ARG A 35 0.53 11.95 -3.37
C ARG A 35 1.50 11.01 -2.66
N ALA A 36 1.01 10.29 -1.66
CA ALA A 36 1.76 9.27 -0.95
C ALA A 36 0.93 8.00 -0.76
N THR A 37 1.58 6.86 -0.64
CA THR A 37 0.92 5.57 -0.44
C THR A 37 1.79 4.68 0.44
N LEU A 38 1.16 3.75 1.16
CA LEU A 38 1.88 2.75 1.95
C LEU A 38 1.77 1.41 1.24
N GLN A 39 2.91 0.87 0.79
CA GLN A 39 3.00 -0.42 0.12
C GLN A 39 3.94 -1.32 0.90
N HIS A 40 3.50 -2.54 1.24
CA HIS A 40 4.30 -3.52 2.00
C HIS A 40 4.94 -2.96 3.30
N ALA A 41 4.22 -2.07 3.99
CA ALA A 41 4.67 -1.34 5.19
C ALA A 41 5.75 -0.27 4.96
N GLU A 42 6.08 0.04 3.71
CA GLU A 42 6.97 1.14 3.32
C GLU A 42 6.17 2.29 2.71
N ALA A 43 6.60 3.52 2.99
CA ALA A 43 5.98 4.73 2.44
C ALA A 43 6.60 5.09 1.09
N TRP A 44 5.73 5.39 0.13
CA TRP A 44 6.10 5.78 -1.22
C TRP A 44 5.47 7.12 -1.57
N PHE A 45 6.24 7.99 -2.23
CA PHE A 45 5.89 9.37 -2.51
C PHE A 45 6.06 9.68 -3.98
N CYS A 46 5.13 10.43 -4.58
CA CYS A 46 5.27 10.83 -5.98
C CYS A 46 6.50 11.75 -6.17
N ALA A 47 7.43 11.34 -7.03
CA ALA A 47 8.67 12.08 -7.29
C ALA A 47 8.39 13.50 -7.81
N ARG A 48 7.41 13.64 -8.71
CA ARG A 48 7.01 14.94 -9.27
C ARG A 48 6.53 15.90 -8.18
N ASP A 49 5.75 15.39 -7.24
CA ASP A 49 5.17 16.19 -6.16
C ASP A 49 6.26 16.58 -5.14
N ILE A 50 7.16 15.66 -4.80
CA ILE A 50 8.34 15.95 -3.96
C ILE A 50 9.24 17.01 -4.60
N GLY A 51 9.50 16.90 -5.91
CA GLY A 51 10.26 17.91 -6.64
C GLY A 51 9.65 19.30 -6.51
N ARG A 52 8.34 19.43 -6.74
CA ARG A 52 7.62 20.70 -6.56
C ARG A 52 7.75 21.25 -5.14
N LEU A 53 7.66 20.39 -4.13
CA LEU A 53 7.83 20.80 -2.72
C LEU A 53 9.27 21.24 -2.38
N MET A 54 10.26 20.69 -3.10
CA MET A 54 11.67 21.07 -3.00
C MET A 54 12.05 22.26 -3.89
N GLY A 55 11.13 22.76 -4.72
CA GLY A 55 11.40 23.82 -5.69
C GLY A 55 12.30 23.39 -6.85
N LEU A 56 12.35 22.09 -7.19
CA LEU A 56 13.16 21.55 -8.28
C LEU A 56 12.42 20.50 -9.09
N GLU A 57 12.80 20.31 -10.36
CA GLU A 57 12.30 19.18 -11.14
C GLU A 57 13.20 17.96 -10.94
N ILE A 58 12.62 16.85 -10.47
CA ILE A 58 13.34 15.58 -10.31
C ILE A 58 13.47 14.93 -11.69
N ASN A 59 14.68 14.99 -12.24
CA ASN A 59 14.99 14.48 -13.57
C ASN A 59 15.61 13.09 -13.51
N ALA A 60 15.64 12.38 -14.64
CA ALA A 60 16.19 11.03 -14.74
C ALA A 60 17.62 10.91 -14.15
N ARG A 61 18.48 11.93 -14.34
CA ARG A 61 19.84 11.94 -13.78
C ARG A 61 19.87 11.95 -12.26
N GLN A 62 18.92 12.60 -11.59
CA GLN A 62 18.82 12.57 -10.13
C GLN A 62 18.28 11.22 -9.67
N VAL A 63 17.27 10.70 -10.37
CA VAL A 63 16.69 9.37 -10.08
C VAL A 63 17.74 8.26 -10.17
N LEU A 64 18.67 8.34 -11.12
CA LEU A 64 19.79 7.39 -11.26
C LEU A 64 20.80 7.43 -10.09
N LYS A 65 20.79 8.46 -9.24
CA LYS A 65 21.61 8.52 -8.01
C LYS A 65 20.99 7.77 -6.84
N LEU A 66 19.74 7.37 -6.98
CA LEU A 66 19.06 6.53 -6.00
C LEU A 66 19.39 5.07 -6.29
N ASP A 67 19.21 4.23 -5.28
CA ASP A 67 19.28 2.78 -5.45
C ASP A 67 18.00 2.27 -6.13
N GLU A 68 18.02 1.04 -6.64
CA GLU A 68 16.87 0.45 -7.35
C GLU A 68 15.66 0.26 -6.43
N ASP A 69 15.88 -0.04 -5.15
CA ASP A 69 14.83 -0.16 -4.12
C ASP A 69 14.21 1.19 -3.73
N GLN A 70 14.87 2.31 -4.04
CA GLN A 70 14.44 3.64 -3.66
C GLN A 70 13.51 4.31 -4.68
N ARG A 71 13.30 3.67 -5.83
CA ARG A 71 12.47 4.17 -6.93
C ARG A 71 11.62 3.05 -7.49
N GLN A 72 10.39 3.38 -7.86
CA GLN A 72 9.54 2.42 -8.56
C GLN A 72 8.52 3.15 -9.42
N MET A 73 8.20 2.61 -10.58
CA MET A 73 7.01 3.04 -11.32
C MET A 73 5.78 2.38 -10.70
N MET A 74 4.72 3.16 -10.49
CA MET A 74 3.47 2.66 -9.92
C MET A 74 2.28 3.25 -10.67
N HIS A 75 1.24 2.43 -10.85
CA HIS A 75 -0.06 2.85 -11.38
C HIS A 75 -0.90 3.47 -10.25
N LEU A 76 -1.08 4.78 -10.28
CA LEU A 76 -1.90 5.51 -9.32
C LEU A 76 -3.30 5.74 -9.87
N SER A 77 -4.33 5.61 -9.04
CA SER A 77 -5.65 6.14 -9.38
C SER A 77 -5.66 7.66 -9.23
N GLY A 78 -5.89 8.35 -10.34
CA GLY A 78 -6.04 9.79 -10.43
C GLY A 78 -7.47 10.19 -10.76
N HIS A 79 -7.74 11.49 -10.62
CA HIS A 79 -9.06 12.07 -10.88
C HIS A 79 -9.47 11.96 -12.36
N GLU A 80 -8.48 11.92 -13.27
CA GLU A 80 -8.65 11.83 -14.73
C GLU A 80 -8.44 10.41 -15.28
N GLY A 81 -8.13 9.44 -14.41
CA GLY A 81 -7.83 8.07 -14.81
C GLY A 81 -6.58 7.50 -14.12
N VAL A 82 -6.03 6.43 -14.67
CA VAL A 82 -4.81 5.79 -14.16
C VAL A 82 -3.59 6.59 -14.60
N ASP A 83 -2.78 7.02 -13.64
CA ASP A 83 -1.54 7.77 -13.86
C ASP A 83 -0.33 6.88 -13.55
N ASN A 84 0.62 6.78 -14.48
CA ASN A 84 1.86 6.03 -14.28
C ASN A 84 2.89 6.98 -13.68
N ALA A 85 3.06 6.93 -12.37
CA ALA A 85 3.91 7.85 -11.63
C ALA A 85 5.20 7.19 -11.17
N LEU A 86 6.31 7.94 -11.27
CA LEU A 86 7.53 7.60 -10.55
C LEU A 86 7.33 7.87 -9.06
N MET A 87 7.48 6.84 -8.26
CA MET A 87 7.39 6.88 -6.81
C MET A 87 8.78 6.69 -6.21
N LEU A 88 9.05 7.43 -5.15
CA LEU A 88 10.26 7.34 -4.35
C LEU A 88 9.90 6.73 -3.00
N SER A 89 10.71 5.79 -2.53
CA SER A 89 10.57 5.25 -1.18
C SER A 89 10.89 6.32 -0.14
N GLU A 90 10.56 6.04 1.13
CA GLU A 90 10.94 6.89 2.26
C GLU A 90 12.43 7.18 2.28
N SER A 91 13.27 6.15 2.11
CA SER A 91 14.73 6.31 2.05
C SER A 91 15.16 7.14 0.84
N GLY A 92 14.56 6.92 -0.34
CA GLY A 92 14.84 7.69 -1.55
C GLY A 92 14.53 9.19 -1.42
N VAL A 93 13.41 9.54 -0.77
CA VAL A 93 13.05 10.93 -0.49
C VAL A 93 14.07 11.58 0.46
N TYR A 94 14.47 10.89 1.52
CA TYR A 94 15.49 11.43 2.44
C TYR A 94 16.85 11.60 1.74
N SER A 95 17.26 10.66 0.88
CA SER A 95 18.46 10.81 0.04
C SER A 95 18.41 12.07 -0.81
N MET A 96 17.27 12.33 -1.48
CA MET A 96 17.08 13.57 -2.26
C MET A 96 17.18 14.84 -1.41
N LEU A 97 16.58 14.85 -0.22
CA LEU A 97 16.64 15.97 0.72
C LEU A 97 18.05 16.20 1.30
N ILE A 98 18.89 15.16 1.34
CA ILE A 98 20.29 15.26 1.75
C ILE A 98 21.14 15.81 0.60
N TYR A 99 20.96 15.29 -0.63
CA TYR A 99 21.67 15.77 -1.81
C TYR A 99 21.38 17.23 -2.14
N HIS A 100 20.15 17.69 -1.87
CA HIS A 100 19.71 19.06 -2.11
C HIS A 100 19.50 19.79 -0.78
N TYR A 101 20.57 20.02 -0.04
CA TYR A 101 20.46 20.68 1.26
C TYR A 101 20.04 22.15 1.16
N SER A 102 18.88 22.49 1.73
CA SER A 102 18.40 23.87 1.88
C SER A 102 17.56 24.02 3.17
N PRO A 103 17.38 25.24 3.71
CA PRO A 103 16.48 25.47 4.84
C PRO A 103 15.04 25.01 4.56
N GLU A 104 14.56 25.25 3.34
CA GLU A 104 13.23 24.80 2.91
C GLU A 104 13.10 23.27 2.93
N ASN A 105 14.14 22.56 2.48
CA ASN A 105 14.17 21.09 2.50
C ASN A 105 14.31 20.53 3.91
N ARG A 106 14.87 21.29 4.86
CA ARG A 106 14.84 20.93 6.29
C ARG A 106 13.41 20.97 6.84
N HIS A 107 12.64 22.00 6.52
CA HIS A 107 11.23 22.09 6.92
C HIS A 107 10.38 21.03 6.23
N LEU A 108 10.64 20.73 4.95
CA LEU A 108 9.99 19.65 4.24
C LEU A 108 10.27 18.30 4.90
N ARG A 109 11.54 18.04 5.25
CA ARG A 109 11.94 16.84 6.02
C ARG A 109 11.15 16.72 7.32
N GLN A 110 11.11 17.78 8.12
CA GLN A 110 10.37 17.79 9.38
C GLN A 110 8.88 17.52 9.17
N TRP A 111 8.26 18.13 8.16
CA TRP A 111 6.86 17.92 7.83
C TRP A 111 6.57 16.47 7.41
N LEU A 112 7.43 15.88 6.57
CA LEU A 112 7.32 14.47 6.18
C LEU A 112 7.42 13.55 7.39
N THR A 113 8.42 13.76 8.25
CA THR A 113 8.68 12.90 9.42
C THR A 113 7.58 13.00 10.48
N HIS A 114 7.09 14.21 10.78
CA HIS A 114 6.23 14.43 11.95
C HIS A 114 4.75 14.50 11.60
N GLN A 115 4.37 14.72 10.34
CA GLN A 115 2.97 14.82 9.94
C GLN A 115 2.61 13.74 8.92
N VAL A 116 3.31 13.68 7.79
CA VAL A 116 2.91 12.81 6.68
C VAL A 116 3.06 11.33 7.02
N LEU A 117 4.25 10.91 7.47
CA LEU A 117 4.51 9.51 7.79
C LEU A 117 3.63 8.97 8.92
N PRO A 118 3.41 9.70 10.04
CA PRO A 118 2.48 9.27 11.08
C PRO A 118 1.05 9.08 10.57
N LEU A 119 0.53 10.04 9.79
CA LEU A 119 -0.84 9.95 9.25
C LEU A 119 -0.96 8.78 8.26
N LEU A 120 -0.01 8.65 7.33
CA LEU A 120 0.01 7.58 6.34
C LEU A 120 0.05 6.18 7.00
N ARG A 121 0.83 6.04 8.09
CA ARG A 121 0.92 4.78 8.84
C ARG A 121 -0.28 4.54 9.76
N GLN A 122 -0.92 5.58 10.28
CA GLN A 122 -2.13 5.46 11.11
C GLN A 122 -3.30 4.91 10.28
N ASP A 123 -3.51 5.44 9.08
CA ASP A 123 -4.57 4.95 8.19
C ASP A 123 -4.36 3.47 7.84
N ALA A 124 -3.11 3.07 7.60
CA ALA A 124 -2.78 1.67 7.39
C ALA A 124 -3.01 0.80 8.63
N LYS A 125 -2.73 1.31 9.84
CA LYS A 125 -3.02 0.58 11.09
C LYS A 125 -4.51 0.39 11.31
N SER A 126 -5.35 1.37 10.96
CA SER A 126 -6.81 1.20 11.02
C SER A 126 -7.31 0.05 10.15
N VAL A 127 -6.60 -0.26 9.06
CA VAL A 127 -6.90 -1.39 8.16
C VAL A 127 -6.20 -2.68 8.61
N ALA A 128 -5.00 -2.57 9.20
CA ALA A 128 -4.16 -3.71 9.57
C ALA A 128 -4.36 -4.21 11.02
N ASP A 129 -5.21 -3.55 11.83
CA ASP A 129 -5.45 -3.98 13.21
C ASP A 129 -6.10 -5.38 13.20
N PRO A 130 -5.55 -6.34 13.96
CA PRO A 130 -6.09 -7.68 14.03
C PRO A 130 -7.49 -7.65 14.62
N HIS A 131 -8.50 -7.69 13.76
CA HIS A 131 -9.89 -7.72 14.18
C HIS A 131 -10.47 -9.11 13.95
N LEU A 132 -11.25 -9.55 14.94
CA LEU A 132 -11.96 -10.81 14.87
C LEU A 132 -13.29 -10.57 14.16
N ARG A 133 -13.53 -11.27 13.04
CA ARG A 133 -14.86 -11.33 12.41
C ARG A 133 -15.48 -12.69 12.70
N LEU A 134 -16.79 -12.69 12.94
CA LEU A 134 -17.59 -13.90 13.05
C LEU A 134 -18.20 -14.18 11.69
N LEU A 135 -17.94 -15.35 11.14
CA LEU A 135 -18.60 -15.87 9.93
C LEU A 135 -19.60 -16.93 10.34
N ALA A 136 -20.86 -16.79 9.91
CA ALA A 136 -21.85 -17.84 10.04
C ALA A 136 -21.75 -18.75 8.80
N CYS A 137 -21.31 -19.99 8.99
CA CYS A 137 -21.20 -21.00 7.93
C CYS A 137 -21.79 -22.31 8.45
N ALA A 138 -22.60 -23.01 7.64
CA ALA A 138 -23.18 -24.32 7.99
C ALA A 138 -23.92 -24.37 9.34
N GLY A 139 -24.57 -23.26 9.75
CA GLY A 139 -25.26 -23.17 11.04
C GLY A 139 -24.35 -22.97 12.26
N GLU A 140 -23.03 -22.90 12.08
CA GLU A 140 -22.05 -22.61 13.13
C GLU A 140 -21.37 -21.26 12.94
N THR A 141 -20.80 -20.71 14.02
CA THR A 141 -20.10 -19.41 13.99
C THR A 141 -18.60 -19.62 14.08
N VAL A 142 -17.88 -19.36 12.98
CA VAL A 142 -16.43 -19.46 12.90
C VAL A 142 -15.77 -18.13 13.20
N ARG A 143 -14.69 -18.15 14.00
CA ARG A 143 -13.89 -16.97 14.34
C ARG A 143 -12.78 -16.79 13.31
N LEU A 144 -12.87 -15.71 12.56
CA LEU A 144 -11.88 -15.32 11.55
C LEU A 144 -11.01 -14.19 12.09
N LEU A 145 -9.70 -14.42 12.18
CA LEU A 145 -8.74 -13.36 12.45
C LEU A 145 -8.35 -12.71 11.13
N HIS A 146 -8.61 -11.43 10.98
CA HIS A 146 -8.06 -10.67 9.86
C HIS A 146 -6.69 -10.12 10.23
N TRP A 147 -5.64 -10.52 9.51
CA TRP A 147 -4.29 -9.96 9.69
C TRP A 147 -3.74 -9.53 8.33
N ARG A 148 -3.35 -8.26 8.19
CA ARG A 148 -2.91 -7.66 6.91
C ARG A 148 -3.91 -7.88 5.76
N ASN A 149 -5.21 -7.75 6.04
CA ASN A 149 -6.31 -8.06 5.11
C ASN A 149 -6.40 -9.53 4.66
N GLU A 150 -5.66 -10.44 5.28
CA GLU A 150 -5.80 -11.87 5.03
C GLU A 150 -6.64 -12.54 6.13
N PRO A 151 -7.62 -13.39 5.78
CA PRO A 151 -8.41 -14.15 6.73
C PRO A 151 -7.65 -15.40 7.22
N TRP A 152 -7.54 -15.53 8.55
CA TRP A 152 -6.91 -16.66 9.24
C TRP A 152 -7.92 -17.38 10.14
N ILE A 153 -7.99 -18.71 10.03
CA ILE A 153 -8.82 -19.56 10.89
C ILE A 153 -7.91 -20.40 11.81
N ARG A 154 -8.38 -20.73 13.02
CA ARG A 154 -7.68 -21.70 13.87
C ARG A 154 -7.78 -23.08 13.21
N MET A 155 -6.67 -23.82 13.15
CA MET A 155 -6.65 -25.16 12.54
C MET A 155 -7.73 -26.12 13.08
N ARG A 156 -8.10 -25.97 14.35
CA ARG A 156 -9.15 -26.77 15.01
C ARG A 156 -10.56 -26.52 14.46
N ASP A 157 -10.80 -25.34 13.88
CA ASP A 157 -12.11 -24.94 13.35
C ASP A 157 -12.21 -25.29 11.84
N MET A 158 -11.12 -25.76 11.21
CA MET A 158 -11.05 -26.16 9.80
C MET A 158 -11.86 -27.42 9.40
N PRO A 159 -12.12 -28.43 10.27
CA PRO A 159 -12.81 -29.65 9.84
C PRO A 159 -14.28 -29.48 9.42
N TYR A 160 -14.96 -28.43 9.88
CA TYR A 160 -16.40 -28.25 9.62
C TYR A 160 -16.70 -27.63 8.25
N LEU A 161 -15.81 -26.76 7.74
CA LEU A 161 -16.05 -26.01 6.50
C LEU A 161 -15.86 -26.83 5.22
N LEU A 162 -14.99 -27.85 5.24
CA LEU A 162 -14.72 -28.70 4.07
C LEU A 162 -15.75 -29.84 3.90
N THR A 163 -16.62 -30.07 4.87
CA THR A 163 -17.49 -31.26 4.88
C THR A 163 -18.84 -31.00 4.18
N GLU A 164 -19.24 -29.74 3.97
CA GLU A 164 -20.54 -29.42 3.35
C GLU A 164 -20.52 -29.09 1.86
N GLU A 165 -19.36 -28.74 1.26
CA GLU A 165 -19.28 -28.50 -0.21
C GLU A 165 -19.52 -29.78 -1.03
N GLY A 166 -19.49 -30.96 -0.41
CA GLY A 166 -19.77 -32.24 -1.06
C GLY A 166 -21.24 -32.67 -1.12
N ARG A 167 -22.20 -31.86 -0.63
CA ARG A 167 -23.62 -32.28 -0.52
C ARG A 167 -24.64 -31.48 -1.33
N SER A 168 -24.20 -30.59 -2.23
CA SER A 168 -25.11 -29.84 -3.09
C SER A 168 -25.06 -30.25 -4.57
N TYR A 169 -25.10 -31.55 -4.86
CA TYR A 169 -25.59 -32.08 -6.14
C TYR A 169 -26.21 -33.47 -5.89
N GLY A 170 -27.53 -33.50 -5.75
CA GLY A 170 -28.37 -34.69 -5.64
C GLY A 170 -29.79 -34.36 -6.02
#